data_AF-A0A934E0M3-F1
#
_entry.id   AF-A0A934E0M3-F1
#
_cell.length_a   1.000
_cell.length_b   1.000
_cell.length_c   1.000
_cell.angle_alpha   90.00
_cell.angle_beta   90.00
_cell.angle_gamma   90.00
#
_symmetry.space_group_name_H-M   'P 1'
#
loop_
_entity.id
_entity.type
_entity.pdbx_description
1 polymer ?
#
loop_
_entity_poly.entity_id
_entity_poly.type
_entity_poly.pdbx_seq_one_letter_code
_entity_poly.pdbx_strand_id
1 'polypeptide(L)'
;MATLDELETLSRHLAGELAPEEARRLEEALGTRADLAQALAQMRAMEEAAGDLPATLDDAQAEALIGRVRRPRRTRSGSTLVKVACAAALVIGLGILGVSARLGSRGEVVALEGDVELAGLRLAQLAARPLHESDVVQTGPAGSALVQLHESSLLVHSGTRIALSPGIRAGAELLVGTLLASSDDLSLTAGPQKVRLSGRALVSTEPWEALGRVIEANEGLASGGDTMNPRWTKIGPAVAGAAAGSLLTILVLEGHAAVASEDGAAVPIAAGQKWQRGDARATPVQKPRPAQVANRELALESTPSPAAQPAHAERAAPRPLPEFEEFDALQKRVHDLEQQLEVERKLRVTAEGTPTERPENLPARFAEERLRGAIAEGFKALGWKNQITSVDCTEYPCIVYGEGSLRRKEWEQLTSTGPLQEYKGDAHWAWGWNDGGEKKFGIVLQPKASGAGTEAQKRLNYRVQLMKEAK
;
A
#
# COMPACT_ATOMS: atom_id res chain seq x y z
N MET A 1 -29.59 1.43 -9.75
CA MET A 1 -28.54 0.58 -9.15
C MET A 1 -28.85 0.54 -7.67
N ALA A 2 -28.83 -0.66 -7.07
CA ALA A 2 -29.11 -0.83 -5.65
C ALA A 2 -28.08 -0.06 -4.80
N THR A 3 -28.53 0.63 -3.76
CA THR A 3 -27.64 1.25 -2.76
C THR A 3 -27.05 0.19 -1.83
N LEU A 4 -26.03 0.54 -1.05
CA LEU A 4 -25.41 -0.39 -0.09
C LEU A 4 -26.44 -0.87 0.95
N ASP A 5 -27.24 0.04 1.51
CA ASP A 5 -28.31 -0.29 2.47
C ASP A 5 -29.36 -1.23 1.87
N GLU A 6 -29.65 -1.09 0.57
CA GLU A 6 -30.57 -1.96 -0.16
C GLU A 6 -30.00 -3.37 -0.33
N LEU A 7 -28.70 -3.50 -0.64
CA LEU A 7 -28.02 -4.80 -0.71
C LEU A 7 -27.97 -5.50 0.65
N GLU A 8 -27.75 -4.75 1.74
CA GLU A 8 -27.80 -5.27 3.09
C GLU A 8 -29.22 -5.77 3.45
N THR A 9 -30.25 -5.01 3.06
CA THR A 9 -31.66 -5.39 3.26
C THR A 9 -32.02 -6.64 2.47
N LEU A 10 -31.54 -6.80 1.23
CA LEU A 10 -31.72 -8.00 0.41
C LEU A 10 -31.02 -9.22 1.04
N SER A 11 -29.80 -9.05 1.56
CA SER A 11 -29.06 -10.09 2.28
C SER A 11 -29.83 -10.61 3.50
N ARG A 12 -30.29 -9.68 4.36
CA ARG A 12 -31.10 -10.03 5.54
C ARG A 12 -32.42 -10.69 5.16
N HIS A 13 -33.01 -10.35 4.01
CA HIS A 13 -34.22 -10.99 3.51
C HIS A 13 -34.00 -12.45 3.11
N LEU A 14 -32.90 -12.76 2.42
CA LEU A 14 -32.53 -14.14 2.06
C LEU A 14 -32.24 -15.00 3.29
N ALA A 15 -31.58 -14.42 4.30
CA ALA A 15 -31.34 -15.09 5.58
C ALA A 15 -32.62 -15.28 6.43
N GLY A 16 -33.76 -14.71 6.03
CA GLY A 16 -35.01 -14.76 6.81
C GLY A 16 -34.99 -13.88 8.07
N GLU A 17 -34.10 -12.88 8.12
CA GLU A 17 -33.86 -12.00 9.27
C GLU A 17 -34.59 -10.65 9.18
N LEU A 18 -35.36 -10.43 8.11
CA LEU A 18 -36.17 -9.22 7.97
C LEU A 18 -37.44 -9.32 8.82
N ALA A 19 -37.81 -8.22 9.48
CA ALA A 19 -39.10 -8.15 10.15
C ALA A 19 -40.25 -8.28 9.12
N PRO A 20 -41.41 -8.87 9.48
CA PRO A 20 -42.49 -9.12 8.52
C PRO A 20 -42.99 -7.87 7.77
N GLU A 21 -42.93 -6.70 8.40
CA GLU A 21 -43.30 -5.44 7.76
C GLU A 21 -42.24 -4.96 6.76
N GLU A 22 -40.95 -5.12 7.08
CA GLU A 22 -39.85 -4.79 6.18
C GLU A 22 -39.86 -5.72 4.96
N ALA A 23 -40.15 -7.01 5.17
CA ALA A 23 -40.21 -8.00 4.09
C ALA A 23 -41.28 -7.64 3.07
N ARG A 24 -42.48 -7.24 3.52
CA ARG A 24 -43.56 -6.77 2.63
C ARG A 24 -43.16 -5.51 1.85
N ARG A 25 -42.49 -4.55 2.50
CA ARG A 25 -42.00 -3.33 1.81
C ARG A 25 -40.96 -3.66 0.76
N LEU A 26 -40.08 -4.61 1.05
CA LEU A 26 -39.08 -5.08 0.10
C LEU A 26 -39.73 -5.82 -1.08
N GLU A 27 -40.72 -6.68 -0.84
CA GLU A 27 -41.48 -7.36 -1.90
C GLU A 27 -42.20 -6.37 -2.82
N GLU A 28 -42.81 -5.32 -2.27
CA GLU A 28 -43.41 -4.23 -3.04
C GLU A 28 -42.36 -3.46 -3.87
N ALA A 29 -41.19 -3.18 -3.27
CA ALA A 29 -40.08 -2.54 -3.97
C ALA A 29 -39.52 -3.43 -5.10
N LEU A 30 -39.40 -4.73 -4.89
CA LEU A 30 -38.96 -5.70 -5.91
C LEU A 30 -39.93 -5.76 -7.10
N GLY A 31 -41.23 -5.57 -6.86
CA GLY A 31 -42.24 -5.49 -7.92
C GLY A 31 -42.17 -4.22 -8.78
N THR A 32 -41.58 -3.14 -8.27
CA THR A 32 -41.50 -1.83 -8.95
C THR A 32 -40.10 -1.50 -9.47
N ARG A 33 -39.05 -2.09 -8.88
CA ARG A 33 -37.64 -1.80 -9.18
C ARG A 33 -36.91 -3.00 -9.75
N ALA A 34 -36.71 -2.98 -11.07
CA ALA A 34 -36.00 -4.03 -11.79
C ALA A 34 -34.54 -4.24 -11.32
N ASP A 35 -33.87 -3.18 -10.84
CA ASP A 35 -32.49 -3.28 -10.35
C ASP A 35 -32.38 -4.07 -9.03
N LEU A 36 -33.35 -3.91 -8.12
CA LEU A 36 -33.43 -4.72 -6.89
C LEU A 36 -33.79 -6.17 -7.18
N ALA A 37 -34.71 -6.41 -8.13
CA ALA A 37 -35.09 -7.76 -8.54
C ALA A 37 -33.91 -8.53 -9.15
N GLN A 38 -33.11 -7.85 -9.99
CA GLN A 38 -31.89 -8.43 -10.56
C GLN A 38 -30.84 -8.73 -9.48
N ALA A 39 -30.62 -7.82 -8.54
CA ALA A 39 -29.68 -8.03 -7.43
C ALA A 39 -30.10 -9.24 -6.57
N LEU A 40 -31.39 -9.38 -6.23
CA LEU A 40 -31.91 -10.53 -5.47
C LEU A 40 -31.71 -11.85 -6.22
N ALA A 41 -31.96 -11.87 -7.54
CA ALA A 41 -31.79 -13.06 -8.36
C ALA A 41 -30.31 -13.52 -8.39
N GLN A 42 -29.37 -12.58 -8.48
CA GLN A 42 -27.94 -12.87 -8.42
C GLN A 42 -27.52 -13.45 -7.06
N MET A 43 -28.03 -12.88 -5.96
CA MET A 43 -27.72 -13.38 -4.61
C MET A 43 -28.26 -14.81 -4.38
N ARG A 44 -29.46 -15.13 -4.87
CA ARG A 44 -30.02 -16.50 -4.81
C ARG A 44 -29.20 -17.51 -5.61
N ALA A 45 -28.77 -17.14 -6.82
CA ALA A 45 -27.94 -18.01 -7.64
C ALA A 45 -26.60 -18.33 -6.95
N MET A 46 -26.01 -17.36 -6.24
CA MET A 46 -24.81 -17.57 -5.44
C MET A 46 -25.05 -18.51 -4.24
N GLU A 47 -26.17 -18.36 -3.52
CA GLU A 47 -26.53 -19.25 -2.39
C GLU A 47 -26.78 -20.69 -2.84
N GLU A 48 -27.47 -20.88 -3.98
CA GLU A 48 -27.72 -22.20 -4.57
C GLU A 48 -26.40 -22.86 -4.96
N ALA A 49 -25.51 -22.13 -5.65
CA ALA A 49 -24.18 -22.63 -6.00
C ALA A 49 -23.31 -22.95 -4.78
N ALA A 50 -23.45 -22.18 -3.69
CA ALA A 50 -22.75 -22.44 -2.44
C ALA A 50 -23.30 -23.69 -1.72
N GLY A 51 -24.60 -23.94 -1.80
CA GLY A 51 -25.26 -25.12 -1.23
C GLY A 51 -24.88 -26.44 -1.91
N ASP A 52 -24.53 -26.38 -3.20
CA ASP A 52 -24.07 -27.53 -3.99
C ASP A 52 -22.61 -27.92 -3.69
N LEU A 53 -21.86 -27.08 -2.98
CA LEU A 53 -20.51 -27.40 -2.56
C LEU A 53 -20.55 -28.33 -1.32
N PRO A 54 -19.82 -29.46 -1.34
CA PRO A 54 -19.73 -30.32 -0.16
C PRO A 54 -19.06 -29.54 0.98
N ALA A 55 -19.54 -29.74 2.21
CA ALA A 55 -19.07 -29.02 3.41
C ALA A 55 -17.56 -29.15 3.66
N THR A 56 -16.93 -30.18 3.09
CA THR A 56 -15.48 -30.35 3.03
C THR A 56 -15.11 -30.91 1.66
N LEU A 57 -14.31 -30.18 0.89
CA LEU A 57 -13.64 -30.69 -0.29
C LEU A 57 -12.36 -31.39 0.17
N ASP A 58 -12.23 -32.70 -0.10
CA ASP A 58 -10.93 -33.35 0.06
C ASP A 58 -9.97 -32.91 -1.06
N ASP A 59 -8.66 -32.99 -0.82
CA ASP A 59 -7.64 -32.51 -1.76
C ASP A 59 -7.77 -33.15 -3.15
N ALA A 60 -8.26 -34.39 -3.22
CA ALA A 60 -8.44 -35.12 -4.48
C ALA A 60 -9.68 -34.66 -5.25
N GLN A 61 -10.76 -34.30 -4.56
CA GLN A 61 -11.95 -33.66 -5.13
C GLN A 61 -11.64 -32.23 -5.57
N ALA A 62 -10.83 -31.50 -4.80
CA ALA A 62 -10.31 -30.20 -5.17
C ALA A 62 -9.44 -30.30 -6.44
N GLU A 63 -8.49 -31.23 -6.49
CA GLU A 63 -7.68 -31.47 -7.71
C GLU A 63 -8.51 -32.00 -8.89
N ALA A 64 -9.54 -32.80 -8.66
CA ALA A 64 -10.43 -33.27 -9.72
C ALA A 64 -11.33 -32.16 -10.26
N LEU A 65 -11.75 -31.20 -9.42
CA LEU A 65 -12.42 -29.97 -9.83
C LEU A 65 -11.46 -29.10 -10.65
N ILE A 66 -10.25 -28.86 -10.14
CA ILE A 66 -9.19 -28.09 -10.84
C ILE A 66 -8.78 -28.76 -12.16
N GLY A 67 -8.74 -30.09 -12.21
CA GLY A 67 -8.35 -30.87 -13.39
C GLY A 67 -9.42 -30.93 -14.47
N ARG A 68 -10.69 -30.70 -14.13
CA ARG A 68 -11.80 -30.58 -15.10
C ARG A 68 -11.84 -29.22 -15.78
N VAL A 69 -11.13 -28.22 -15.25
CA VAL A 69 -10.96 -26.91 -15.89
C VAL A 69 -10.05 -27.07 -17.11
N ARG A 70 -10.66 -27.00 -18.30
CA ARG A 70 -9.97 -27.20 -19.58
C ARG A 70 -9.06 -26.00 -19.86
N ARG A 71 -7.77 -26.14 -19.56
CA ARG A 71 -6.76 -25.12 -19.88
C ARG A 71 -6.83 -24.77 -21.38
N PRO A 72 -6.95 -23.48 -21.76
CA PRO A 72 -7.04 -23.09 -23.15
C PRO A 72 -5.78 -23.52 -23.91
N ARG A 73 -5.99 -24.34 -24.95
CA ARG A 73 -4.92 -24.84 -25.83
C ARG A 73 -4.31 -23.65 -26.56
N ARG A 74 -3.04 -23.31 -26.26
CA ARG A 74 -2.25 -22.31 -27.00
C ARG A 74 -2.26 -22.62 -28.50
N THR A 75 -3.06 -21.90 -29.27
CA THR A 75 -2.99 -21.90 -30.73
C THR A 75 -1.84 -21.01 -31.17
N ARG A 76 -0.80 -21.62 -31.77
CA ARG A 76 0.22 -20.93 -32.57
C ARG A 76 -0.44 -20.37 -33.83
N SER A 77 -0.56 -19.05 -33.97
CA SER A 77 -0.57 -18.40 -35.29
C SER A 77 -0.45 -16.88 -35.16
N GLY A 78 0.15 -16.25 -36.18
CA GLY A 78 0.62 -14.88 -36.22
C GLY A 78 -0.45 -13.78 -36.32
N SER A 79 0.06 -12.57 -36.09
CA SER A 79 -0.39 -11.24 -36.53
C SER A 79 -1.66 -10.61 -35.94
N THR A 80 -1.39 -9.51 -35.20
CA THR A 80 -2.16 -8.24 -35.16
C THR A 80 -3.65 -8.31 -34.92
N LEU A 81 -4.03 -8.41 -33.64
CA LEU A 81 -5.05 -7.63 -32.94
C LEU A 81 -5.29 -8.30 -31.58
N VAL A 82 -5.68 -7.52 -30.58
CA VAL A 82 -5.94 -7.92 -29.18
C VAL A 82 -4.73 -7.86 -28.24
N LYS A 83 -4.43 -6.64 -27.78
CA LYS A 83 -3.65 -6.32 -26.57
C LYS A 83 -4.46 -5.37 -25.66
N VAL A 84 -5.61 -5.80 -25.13
CA VAL A 84 -6.46 -4.92 -24.27
C VAL A 84 -6.90 -5.54 -22.92
N ALA A 85 -6.67 -6.83 -22.64
CA ALA A 85 -7.39 -7.46 -21.53
C ALA A 85 -6.83 -7.24 -20.10
N CYS A 86 -5.62 -6.72 -19.87
CA CYS A 86 -5.07 -6.60 -18.49
C CYS A 86 -4.89 -5.16 -17.95
N ALA A 87 -5.24 -4.13 -18.73
CA ALA A 87 -5.38 -2.76 -18.21
C ALA A 87 -6.79 -2.48 -17.66
N ALA A 88 -7.71 -3.42 -17.80
CA ALA A 88 -9.14 -3.19 -17.60
C ALA A 88 -9.55 -3.13 -16.12
N ALA A 89 -8.88 -3.78 -15.17
CA ALA A 89 -9.38 -3.82 -13.78
C ALA A 89 -9.24 -2.48 -13.02
N LEU A 90 -8.28 -1.61 -13.39
CA LEU A 90 -8.15 -0.26 -12.83
C LEU A 90 -8.84 0.80 -13.69
N VAL A 91 -9.08 0.51 -14.98
CA VAL A 91 -9.82 1.40 -15.91
C VAL A 91 -11.34 1.19 -15.84
N ILE A 92 -11.82 -0.01 -15.47
CA ILE A 92 -13.27 -0.29 -15.33
C ILE A 92 -13.87 0.42 -14.10
N GLY A 93 -13.08 0.68 -13.04
CA GLY A 93 -13.51 1.55 -11.94
C GLY A 93 -13.60 3.04 -12.30
N LEU A 94 -12.98 3.46 -13.41
CA LEU A 94 -12.91 4.85 -13.89
C LEU A 94 -13.88 5.15 -15.05
N GLY A 95 -14.64 4.16 -15.52
CA GLY A 95 -15.71 4.35 -16.52
C GLY A 95 -16.87 5.24 -16.06
N ILE A 96 -16.87 5.69 -14.80
CA ILE A 96 -17.84 6.64 -14.22
C ILE A 96 -17.36 8.10 -14.28
N LEU A 97 -16.11 8.38 -14.72
CA LEU A 97 -15.68 9.76 -15.04
C LEU A 97 -16.21 10.20 -16.41
N GLY A 98 -17.53 10.28 -16.49
CA GLY A 98 -18.26 10.77 -17.65
C GLY A 98 -18.06 12.27 -17.84
N VAL A 99 -17.41 12.62 -18.94
CA VAL A 99 -17.72 13.78 -19.79
C VAL A 99 -17.94 15.10 -19.04
N SER A 100 -16.96 15.53 -18.25
CA SER A 100 -16.75 16.97 -18.02
C SER A 100 -15.80 17.51 -19.09
N ALA A 101 -16.28 17.61 -20.33
CA ALA A 101 -15.71 18.53 -21.31
C ALA A 101 -16.03 19.98 -20.88
N ARG A 102 -15.54 20.38 -19.70
CA ARG A 102 -15.56 21.77 -19.27
C ARG A 102 -14.39 22.44 -19.98
N LEU A 103 -14.71 23.40 -20.86
CA LEU A 103 -13.72 24.23 -21.53
C LEU A 103 -12.73 24.78 -20.48
N GLY A 104 -11.51 24.26 -20.43
CA GLY A 104 -10.43 24.76 -19.59
C GLY A 104 -9.85 23.82 -18.54
N SER A 105 -10.43 22.63 -18.28
CA SER A 105 -9.76 21.65 -17.40
C SER A 105 -8.69 20.88 -18.17
N ARG A 106 -7.47 20.81 -17.64
CA ARG A 106 -6.36 20.05 -18.26
C ARG A 106 -6.36 18.57 -17.91
N GLY A 107 -7.14 18.21 -16.91
CA GLY A 107 -7.08 16.93 -16.26
C GLY A 107 -7.88 16.93 -14.97
N GLU A 108 -7.72 15.87 -14.20
CA GLU A 108 -8.38 15.68 -12.91
C GLU A 108 -7.40 15.07 -11.92
N VAL A 109 -7.56 15.39 -10.64
CA VAL A 109 -6.85 14.76 -9.52
C VAL A 109 -7.83 14.05 -8.61
N VAL A 110 -7.46 12.85 -8.19
CA VAL A 110 -8.19 12.04 -7.21
C VAL A 110 -7.25 11.72 -6.06
N ALA A 111 -7.63 12.10 -4.83
CA ALA A 111 -6.93 11.66 -3.63
C ALA A 111 -7.24 10.18 -3.37
N LEU A 112 -6.23 9.32 -3.38
CA LEU A 112 -6.41 7.88 -3.16
C LEU A 112 -6.30 7.53 -1.68
N GLU A 113 -5.30 8.08 -1.00
CA GLU A 113 -5.04 7.82 0.43
C GLU A 113 -4.47 9.08 1.10
N GLY A 114 -4.65 9.19 2.42
CA GLY A 114 -4.02 10.20 3.27
C GLY A 114 -4.35 11.65 2.92
N ASP A 115 -3.44 12.54 3.28
CA ASP A 115 -3.57 13.98 3.03
C ASP A 115 -3.11 14.31 1.61
N VAL A 116 -4.00 14.91 0.82
CA VAL A 116 -3.68 15.43 -0.51
C VAL A 116 -4.21 16.86 -0.59
N GLU A 117 -3.39 17.78 -1.04
CA GLU A 117 -3.72 19.19 -1.24
C GLU A 117 -3.63 19.57 -2.72
N LEU A 118 -4.60 20.33 -3.19
CA LEU A 118 -4.63 20.95 -4.51
C LEU A 118 -4.68 22.47 -4.32
N ALA A 119 -3.63 23.18 -4.75
CA ALA A 119 -3.51 24.62 -4.57
C ALA A 119 -3.72 25.08 -3.10
N GLY A 120 -3.25 24.28 -2.14
CA GLY A 120 -3.39 24.52 -0.70
C GLY A 120 -4.76 24.12 -0.10
N LEU A 121 -5.69 23.60 -0.91
CA LEU A 121 -6.96 23.06 -0.45
C LEU A 121 -6.86 21.55 -0.27
N ARG A 122 -7.16 21.05 0.93
CA ARG A 122 -7.20 19.62 1.21
C ARG A 122 -8.35 18.94 0.43
N LEU A 123 -8.02 17.89 -0.30
CA LEU A 123 -8.96 17.07 -1.04
C LEU A 123 -9.57 16.00 -0.13
N ALA A 124 -10.86 15.73 -0.33
CA ALA A 124 -11.52 14.55 0.24
C ALA A 124 -11.09 13.31 -0.54
N GLN A 125 -10.97 12.17 0.15
CA GLN A 125 -10.62 10.90 -0.49
C GLN A 125 -11.65 10.51 -1.55
N LEU A 126 -11.15 9.97 -2.66
CA LEU A 126 -11.89 9.51 -3.83
C LEU A 126 -12.72 10.58 -4.56
N ALA A 127 -12.62 11.86 -4.15
CA ALA A 127 -13.28 12.96 -4.84
C ALA A 127 -12.40 13.48 -5.98
N ALA A 128 -12.85 13.30 -7.23
CA ALA A 128 -12.20 13.90 -8.39
C ALA A 128 -12.36 15.41 -8.37
N ARG A 129 -11.27 16.13 -8.63
CA ARG A 129 -11.25 17.59 -8.81
C ARG A 129 -10.62 17.96 -10.14
N PRO A 130 -11.22 18.89 -10.90
CA PRO A 130 -10.60 19.38 -12.13
C PRO A 130 -9.30 20.12 -11.82
N LEU A 131 -8.33 19.96 -12.72
CA LEU A 131 -7.04 20.63 -12.66
C LEU A 131 -7.00 21.83 -13.61
N HIS A 132 -6.49 22.95 -13.10
CA HIS A 132 -6.26 24.19 -13.81
C HIS A 132 -4.78 24.40 -14.15
N GLU A 133 -4.50 25.39 -15.00
CA GLU A 133 -3.12 25.82 -15.23
C GLU A 133 -2.50 26.32 -13.92
N SER A 134 -1.23 25.96 -13.68
CA SER A 134 -0.47 26.34 -12.48
C SER A 134 -0.95 25.74 -11.17
N ASP A 135 -1.89 24.79 -11.19
CA ASP A 135 -2.23 24.02 -10.00
C ASP A 135 -1.03 23.23 -9.48
N VAL A 136 -0.97 23.14 -8.16
CA VAL A 136 0.05 22.37 -7.43
C VAL A 136 -0.65 21.26 -6.67
N VAL A 137 -0.27 20.02 -6.96
CA VAL A 137 -0.72 18.84 -6.22
C VAL A 137 0.37 18.46 -5.22
N GLN A 138 0.02 18.38 -3.96
CA GLN A 138 0.93 18.01 -2.87
C GLN A 138 0.34 16.87 -2.06
N THR A 139 1.11 15.82 -1.82
CA THR A 139 0.73 14.71 -0.94
C THR A 139 1.46 14.82 0.39
N GLY A 140 0.77 14.51 1.48
CA GLY A 140 1.36 14.40 2.81
C GLY A 140 2.21 13.13 2.97
N PRO A 141 2.77 12.90 4.17
CA PRO A 141 3.64 11.75 4.45
C PRO A 141 2.99 10.37 4.26
N ALA A 142 1.67 10.31 4.32
CA ALA A 142 0.87 9.11 4.03
C ALA A 142 -0.09 9.33 2.83
N GLY A 143 0.08 10.42 2.10
CA GLY A 143 -0.81 10.81 1.00
C GLY A 143 -0.46 10.08 -0.29
N SER A 144 -1.46 9.77 -1.11
CA SER A 144 -1.25 9.38 -2.50
C SER A 144 -2.36 9.93 -3.38
N ALA A 145 -2.03 10.30 -4.62
CA ALA A 145 -2.99 10.88 -5.55
C ALA A 145 -2.79 10.33 -6.97
N LEU A 146 -3.89 10.15 -7.69
CA LEU A 146 -3.90 9.91 -9.12
C LEU A 146 -4.19 11.22 -9.84
N VAL A 147 -3.27 11.66 -10.69
CA VAL A 147 -3.41 12.84 -11.53
C VAL A 147 -3.54 12.38 -12.98
N GLN A 148 -4.71 12.54 -13.55
CA GLN A 148 -4.96 12.30 -14.96
C GLN A 148 -4.79 13.59 -15.74
N LEU A 149 -3.90 13.58 -16.73
CA LEU A 149 -3.73 14.64 -17.73
C LEU A 149 -4.20 14.10 -19.09
N HIS A 150 -4.12 14.93 -20.13
CA HIS A 150 -4.42 14.49 -21.50
C HIS A 150 -3.48 13.36 -21.94
N GLU A 151 -4.02 12.14 -22.07
CA GLU A 151 -3.29 10.92 -22.47
C GLU A 151 -2.15 10.52 -21.51
N SER A 152 -2.11 11.10 -20.31
CA SER A 152 -1.12 10.76 -19.27
C SER A 152 -1.80 10.47 -17.95
N SER A 153 -1.26 9.52 -17.21
CA SER A 153 -1.63 9.23 -15.83
C SER A 153 -0.39 9.29 -14.95
N LEU A 154 -0.46 10.08 -13.89
CA LEU A 154 0.60 10.23 -12.90
C LEU A 154 0.09 9.72 -11.56
N LEU A 155 0.74 8.70 -11.01
CA LEU A 155 0.54 8.30 -9.63
C LEU A 155 1.57 9.06 -8.77
N VAL A 156 1.06 10.01 -7.99
CA VAL A 156 1.83 10.88 -7.11
C VAL A 156 1.94 10.22 -5.74
N HIS A 157 3.15 9.84 -5.35
CA HIS A 157 3.40 9.12 -4.10
C HIS A 157 3.38 10.07 -2.89
N SER A 158 3.53 9.55 -1.66
CA SER A 158 3.64 10.34 -0.43
C SER A 158 4.80 11.33 -0.43
N GLY A 159 4.60 12.48 0.20
CA GLY A 159 5.61 13.55 0.31
C GLY A 159 6.01 14.16 -1.03
N THR A 160 5.20 13.98 -2.07
CA THR A 160 5.50 14.43 -3.43
C THR A 160 4.73 15.71 -3.73
N ARG A 161 5.39 16.62 -4.43
CA ARG A 161 4.80 17.88 -4.89
C ARG A 161 5.06 18.04 -6.37
N ILE A 162 3.99 18.16 -7.13
CA ILE A 162 4.04 18.44 -8.58
C ILE A 162 3.28 19.73 -8.89
N ALA A 163 3.76 20.50 -9.86
CA ALA A 163 3.06 21.64 -10.42
C ALA A 163 2.70 21.36 -11.89
N LEU A 164 1.58 21.87 -12.39
CA LEU A 164 1.22 21.71 -13.80
C LEU A 164 1.85 22.82 -14.65
N SER A 165 2.55 22.43 -15.71
CA SER A 165 3.31 23.37 -16.55
C SER A 165 2.38 24.13 -17.50
N PRO A 166 2.27 25.47 -17.43
CA PRO A 166 1.35 26.24 -18.29
C PRO A 166 1.66 26.05 -19.77
N GLY A 167 0.64 26.03 -20.63
CA GLY A 167 0.81 25.93 -22.08
C GLY A 167 1.21 24.54 -22.64
N ILE A 168 1.61 23.59 -21.80
CA ILE A 168 1.92 22.20 -22.21
C ILE A 168 0.81 21.24 -21.77
N ARG A 169 0.07 20.65 -22.72
CA ARG A 169 -1.14 19.84 -22.43
C ARG A 169 -0.89 18.68 -21.46
N ALA A 170 0.19 17.93 -21.68
CA ALA A 170 0.70 16.88 -20.80
C ALA A 170 1.99 17.35 -20.13
N GLY A 171 1.93 18.52 -19.48
CA GLY A 171 3.07 19.18 -18.86
C GLY A 171 2.99 19.16 -17.35
N ALA A 172 4.02 18.63 -16.69
CA ALA A 172 4.14 18.68 -15.24
C ALA A 172 5.58 19.05 -14.83
N GLU A 173 5.71 19.62 -13.65
CA GLU A 173 6.97 19.89 -12.98
C GLU A 173 7.02 19.11 -11.67
N LEU A 174 7.96 18.19 -11.54
CA LEU A 174 8.25 17.50 -10.28
C LEU A 174 9.15 18.38 -9.43
N LEU A 175 8.56 19.00 -8.39
CA LEU A 175 9.27 19.89 -7.48
C LEU A 175 10.05 19.09 -6.42
N VAL A 176 9.40 18.08 -5.83
CA VAL A 176 10.01 17.15 -4.86
C VAL A 176 9.24 15.83 -4.82
N GLY A 177 9.94 14.74 -4.52
CA GLY A 177 9.37 13.42 -4.22
C GLY A 177 9.50 12.45 -5.39
N THR A 178 8.53 11.55 -5.51
CA THR A 178 8.54 10.43 -6.46
C THR A 178 7.18 10.28 -7.13
N LEU A 179 7.18 10.07 -8.44
CA LEU A 179 5.96 9.75 -9.20
C LEU A 179 6.18 8.57 -10.14
N LEU A 180 5.11 7.82 -10.38
CA LEU A 180 5.02 6.84 -11.45
C LEU A 180 4.19 7.46 -12.58
N ALA A 181 4.78 7.62 -13.76
CA ALA A 181 4.12 8.17 -14.93
C ALA A 181 3.84 7.07 -15.96
N SER A 182 2.66 7.13 -16.58
CA SER A 182 2.26 6.36 -17.75
C SER A 182 1.71 7.33 -18.78
N SER A 183 2.34 7.44 -19.95
CA SER A 183 1.94 8.42 -20.96
C SER A 183 2.51 8.09 -22.33
N ASP A 184 1.84 8.51 -23.40
CA ASP A 184 2.39 8.44 -24.76
C ASP A 184 3.34 9.61 -25.08
N ASP A 185 3.08 10.81 -24.55
CA ASP A 185 3.94 12.00 -24.72
C ASP A 185 3.90 12.96 -23.50
N LEU A 186 4.46 12.52 -22.36
CA LEU A 186 4.55 13.37 -21.17
C LEU A 186 5.81 14.24 -21.23
N SER A 187 5.64 15.55 -21.04
CA SER A 187 6.73 16.50 -20.84
C SER A 187 6.84 16.86 -19.36
N LEU A 188 7.83 16.29 -18.68
CA LEU A 188 8.07 16.49 -17.26
C LEU A 188 9.32 17.35 -17.04
N THR A 189 9.26 18.38 -16.21
CA THR A 189 10.43 19.14 -15.76
C THR A 189 10.78 18.78 -14.33
N ALA A 190 12.07 18.68 -14.00
CA ALA A 190 12.53 18.47 -12.63
C ALA A 190 13.82 19.26 -12.41
N GLY A 191 13.69 20.47 -11.84
CA GLY A 191 14.76 21.45 -11.82
C GLY A 191 15.20 21.83 -13.25
N PRO A 192 16.51 21.83 -13.57
CA PRO A 192 17.00 22.23 -14.89
C PRO A 192 16.82 21.16 -15.98
N GLN A 193 16.31 19.98 -15.63
CA GLN A 193 16.19 18.86 -16.54
C GLN A 193 14.78 18.82 -17.15
N LYS A 194 14.72 18.66 -18.48
CA LYS A 194 13.51 18.42 -19.25
C LYS A 194 13.47 16.94 -19.64
N VAL A 195 12.42 16.24 -19.24
CA VAL A 195 12.21 14.83 -19.48
C VAL A 195 11.04 14.67 -20.44
N ARG A 196 11.25 14.04 -21.59
CA ARG A 196 10.15 13.52 -22.41
C ARG A 196 10.00 12.04 -22.18
N LEU A 197 8.77 11.60 -21.92
CA LEU A 197 8.44 10.22 -21.59
C LEU A 197 7.36 9.70 -22.53
N SER A 198 7.62 8.53 -23.12
CA SER A 198 6.67 7.74 -23.89
C SER A 198 6.73 6.29 -23.43
N GLY A 199 5.77 5.89 -22.62
CA GLY A 199 5.68 4.60 -21.93
C GLY A 199 5.44 4.77 -20.43
N ARG A 200 6.06 3.89 -19.63
CA ARG A 200 5.94 3.88 -18.16
C ARG A 200 7.30 4.13 -17.53
N ALA A 201 7.40 5.13 -16.67
CA ALA A 201 8.62 5.41 -15.94
C ALA A 201 8.36 5.88 -14.51
N LEU A 202 9.31 5.54 -13.65
CA LEU A 202 9.42 6.05 -12.30
C LEU A 202 10.40 7.23 -12.31
N VAL A 203 9.95 8.39 -11.83
CA VAL A 203 10.75 9.62 -11.78
C VAL A 203 10.80 10.12 -10.35
N SER A 204 11.99 10.44 -9.87
CA SER A 204 12.19 10.90 -8.49
C SER A 204 13.26 11.96 -8.40
N THR A 205 13.06 12.91 -7.49
CA THR A 205 14.10 13.88 -7.07
C THR A 205 14.92 13.37 -5.89
N GLU A 206 14.67 12.14 -5.44
CA GLU A 206 15.38 11.48 -4.37
C GLU A 206 16.51 10.59 -4.93
N PRO A 207 17.57 10.35 -4.13
CA PRO A 207 18.66 9.46 -4.52
C PRO A 207 18.19 8.02 -4.74
N TRP A 208 18.91 7.27 -5.58
CA TRP A 208 18.50 5.93 -6.03
C TRP A 208 18.35 4.90 -4.91
N GLU A 209 19.06 5.07 -3.80
CA GLU A 209 18.93 4.24 -2.61
C GLU A 209 17.51 4.30 -2.02
N ALA A 210 16.79 5.41 -2.22
CA ALA A 210 15.38 5.54 -1.86
C ALA A 210 14.48 4.84 -2.91
N LEU A 211 14.85 4.87 -4.19
CA LEU A 211 14.12 4.26 -5.30
C LEU A 211 14.25 2.74 -5.39
N GLY A 212 15.34 2.14 -4.93
CA GLY A 212 15.52 0.68 -4.95
C GLY A 212 14.35 -0.06 -4.29
N ARG A 213 13.77 0.52 -3.24
CA ARG A 213 12.61 -0.02 -2.51
C ARG A 213 11.30 0.05 -3.30
N VAL A 214 11.21 1.01 -4.21
CA VAL A 214 10.07 1.19 -5.11
C VAL A 214 10.12 0.20 -6.27
N ILE A 215 11.33 -0.11 -6.75
CA ILE A 215 11.56 -1.04 -7.86
C ILE A 215 11.32 -2.47 -7.43
N GLU A 216 11.78 -2.86 -6.24
CA GLU A 216 11.48 -4.18 -5.64
C GLU A 216 9.97 -4.42 -5.51
N ALA A 217 9.20 -3.38 -5.19
CA ALA A 217 7.73 -3.46 -5.14
C ALA A 217 7.08 -3.60 -6.53
N ASN A 218 7.78 -3.23 -7.61
CA ASN A 218 7.22 -3.17 -8.97
C ASN A 218 7.72 -4.30 -9.89
N GLU A 219 8.91 -4.87 -9.66
CA GLU A 219 9.37 -6.06 -10.40
C GLU A 219 8.49 -7.29 -10.12
N GLY A 220 7.86 -7.36 -8.94
CA GLY A 220 6.84 -8.38 -8.63
C GLY A 220 5.60 -8.32 -9.54
N LEU A 221 5.30 -7.17 -10.15
CA LEU A 221 4.16 -6.99 -11.07
C LEU A 221 4.45 -7.49 -12.50
N ALA A 222 5.71 -7.56 -12.93
CA ALA A 222 6.08 -7.92 -14.31
C ALA A 222 6.25 -9.44 -14.52
N SER A 223 6.36 -10.22 -13.44
CA SER A 223 6.64 -11.67 -13.48
C SER A 223 5.42 -12.59 -13.61
N GLY A 224 4.24 -12.07 -13.98
CA GLY A 224 3.15 -12.86 -14.59
C GLY A 224 2.57 -14.04 -13.79
N GLY A 225 2.89 -14.18 -12.51
CA GLY A 225 2.35 -15.18 -11.59
C GLY A 225 2.25 -14.55 -10.20
N ASP A 226 1.08 -14.69 -9.59
CA ASP A 226 0.63 -14.10 -8.32
C ASP A 226 0.47 -12.57 -8.30
N THR A 227 -0.77 -12.15 -8.03
CA THR A 227 -1.12 -10.74 -7.90
C THR A 227 -0.69 -10.20 -6.53
N MET A 228 0.62 -9.98 -6.38
CA MET A 228 1.14 -9.19 -5.27
C MET A 228 0.62 -7.75 -5.37
N ASN A 229 -0.17 -7.36 -4.37
CA ASN A 229 -0.61 -5.99 -4.16
C ASN A 229 0.65 -5.11 -3.97
N PRO A 230 0.83 -4.02 -4.73
CA PRO A 230 2.03 -3.20 -4.59
C PRO A 230 1.93 -2.39 -3.29
N ARG A 231 2.53 -2.89 -2.21
CA ARG A 231 2.82 -2.09 -1.01
C ARG A 231 4.17 -1.40 -1.20
N TRP A 232 4.11 -0.20 -1.74
CA TRP A 232 5.19 0.77 -1.81
C TRP A 232 5.63 1.05 -0.36
N THR A 233 6.83 0.66 0.02
CA THR A 233 7.29 0.82 1.40
C THR A 233 7.53 2.30 1.70
N LYS A 234 6.94 2.76 2.81
CA LYS A 234 7.05 4.13 3.34
C LYS A 234 8.51 4.60 3.36
N ILE A 235 8.83 5.59 2.54
CA ILE A 235 10.10 6.32 2.62
C ILE A 235 9.96 7.31 3.77
N GLY A 236 10.58 7.00 4.91
CA GLY A 236 10.68 7.96 6.01
C GLY A 236 11.51 9.18 5.58
N PRO A 237 11.25 10.39 6.12
CA PRO A 237 11.90 11.64 5.73
C PRO A 237 13.39 11.76 6.15
N ALA A 238 14.14 10.65 6.23
CA ALA A 238 15.41 10.57 6.94
C ALA A 238 16.62 11.19 6.22
N VAL A 239 16.47 11.85 5.07
CA VAL A 239 17.59 12.53 4.37
C VAL A 239 17.20 13.91 3.85
N ALA A 240 16.53 14.74 4.67
CA ALA A 240 16.27 16.14 4.34
C ALA A 240 17.49 17.08 4.63
N GLY A 241 18.69 16.53 4.83
CA GLY A 241 19.83 17.25 5.41
C GLY A 241 21.06 17.47 4.53
N ALA A 242 21.13 17.00 3.28
CA ALA A 242 22.35 17.11 2.49
C ALA A 242 22.12 17.60 1.05
N ALA A 243 22.67 18.80 0.80
CA ALA A 243 22.96 19.47 -0.47
C ALA A 243 21.78 19.90 -1.37
N ALA A 244 21.71 21.21 -1.62
CA ALA A 244 20.82 21.90 -2.55
C ALA A 244 21.14 21.61 -4.04
N GLY A 245 21.17 20.33 -4.41
CA GLY A 245 21.23 19.86 -5.78
C GLY A 245 20.30 18.67 -5.90
N SER A 246 19.05 18.91 -6.30
CA SER A 246 18.07 17.84 -6.51
C SER A 246 18.66 16.78 -7.45
N LEU A 247 18.83 15.57 -6.93
CA LEU A 247 19.28 14.42 -7.69
C LEU A 247 18.06 13.89 -8.45
N LEU A 248 17.98 14.17 -9.75
CA LEU A 248 16.95 13.57 -10.59
C LEU A 248 17.36 12.14 -10.94
N THR A 249 16.48 11.20 -10.68
CA THR A 249 16.64 9.81 -11.05
C THR A 249 15.44 9.32 -11.84
N ILE A 250 15.69 8.62 -12.94
CA ILE A 250 14.66 8.10 -13.84
C ILE A 250 14.92 6.62 -14.07
N LEU A 251 13.87 5.81 -13.95
CA LEU A 251 13.83 4.42 -14.38
C LEU A 251 12.71 4.24 -15.39
N VAL A 252 13.06 3.80 -16.60
CA VAL A 252 12.06 3.46 -17.62
C VAL A 252 11.69 1.99 -17.49
N LEU A 253 10.44 1.72 -17.16
CA LEU A 253 9.89 0.37 -17.02
C LEU A 253 9.48 -0.17 -18.40
N GLU A 254 8.77 0.66 -19.17
CA GLU A 254 8.29 0.36 -20.51
C GLU A 254 8.46 1.58 -21.40
N GLY A 255 8.72 1.37 -22.69
CA GLY A 255 8.89 2.45 -23.66
C GLY A 255 10.27 3.12 -23.61
N HIS A 256 10.29 4.45 -23.68
CA HIS A 256 11.50 5.25 -23.71
C HIS A 256 11.30 6.61 -23.07
N ALA A 257 12.39 7.17 -22.54
CA ALA A 257 12.47 8.54 -22.10
C ALA A 257 13.69 9.23 -22.71
N ALA A 258 13.67 10.55 -22.78
CA ALA A 258 14.82 11.36 -23.15
C ALA A 258 14.96 12.52 -22.15
N VAL A 259 16.17 12.70 -21.63
CA VAL A 259 16.47 13.75 -20.66
C VAL A 259 17.39 14.77 -21.30
N ALA A 260 16.97 16.02 -21.36
CA ALA A 260 17.78 17.13 -21.82
C ALA A 260 18.06 18.10 -20.67
N SER A 261 19.32 18.47 -20.50
CA SER A 261 19.71 19.65 -19.74
C SER A 261 19.55 20.89 -20.62
N GLU A 262 19.44 22.08 -20.03
CA GLU A 262 19.20 23.35 -20.75
C GLU A 262 20.12 23.56 -21.97
N ASP A 263 21.41 23.20 -21.85
CA ASP A 263 22.41 23.32 -22.92
C ASP A 263 22.91 21.97 -23.48
N GLY A 264 22.34 20.86 -23.01
CA GLY A 264 22.87 19.52 -23.26
C GLY A 264 22.15 18.78 -24.39
N ALA A 265 22.88 17.89 -25.08
CA ALA A 265 22.25 16.89 -25.93
C ALA A 265 21.34 15.98 -25.09
N ALA A 266 20.18 15.60 -25.64
CA ALA A 266 19.26 14.71 -24.97
C ALA A 266 19.88 13.31 -24.77
N VAL A 267 19.83 12.79 -23.54
CA VAL A 267 20.27 11.44 -23.19
C VAL A 267 19.08 10.50 -23.32
N PRO A 268 19.10 9.53 -24.26
CA PRO A 268 18.03 8.54 -24.37
C PRO A 268 18.13 7.50 -23.25
N ILE A 269 16.97 7.08 -22.74
CA ILE A 269 16.80 6.05 -21.72
C ILE A 269 15.76 5.06 -22.26
N ALA A 270 16.18 3.82 -22.52
CA ALA A 270 15.29 2.75 -22.97
C ALA A 270 14.66 1.99 -21.79
N ALA A 271 13.62 1.20 -22.06
CA ALA A 271 13.04 0.26 -21.10
C ALA A 271 14.11 -0.62 -20.42
N GLY A 272 13.99 -0.78 -19.11
CA GLY A 272 14.96 -1.49 -18.26
C GLY A 272 16.25 -0.71 -18.00
N GLN A 273 16.35 0.57 -18.39
CA GLN A 273 17.48 1.43 -18.07
C GLN A 273 17.12 2.46 -17.02
N LYS A 274 18.13 2.86 -16.25
CA LYS A 274 18.11 3.96 -15.30
C LYS A 274 19.06 5.07 -15.72
N TRP A 275 18.78 6.27 -15.28
CA TRP A 275 19.66 7.43 -15.44
C TRP A 275 19.58 8.30 -14.19
N GLN A 276 20.72 8.83 -13.75
CA GLN A 276 20.79 9.80 -12.67
C GLN A 276 21.45 11.09 -13.13
N ARG A 277 21.08 12.20 -12.50
CA ARG A 277 21.70 13.50 -12.75
C ARG A 277 23.22 13.41 -12.53
N GLY A 278 23.97 13.70 -13.60
CA GLY A 278 25.42 13.58 -13.63
C GLY A 278 25.91 12.44 -14.52
N ASP A 279 25.06 11.47 -14.83
CA ASP A 279 25.38 10.39 -15.76
C ASP A 279 25.38 10.92 -17.20
N ALA A 280 26.48 10.68 -17.92
CA ALA A 280 26.56 10.98 -19.36
C ALA A 280 25.72 10.03 -20.23
N ARG A 281 25.29 8.89 -19.68
CA ARG A 281 24.53 7.85 -20.39
C ARG A 281 23.64 7.05 -19.45
N ALA A 282 22.51 6.56 -19.95
CA ALA A 282 21.68 5.60 -19.23
C ALA A 282 22.44 4.28 -18.98
N THR A 283 22.15 3.64 -17.85
CA THR A 283 22.74 2.34 -17.47
C THR A 283 21.64 1.28 -17.36
N PRO A 284 21.87 0.04 -17.81
CA PRO A 284 20.92 -1.05 -17.59
C PRO A 284 20.72 -1.29 -16.09
N VAL A 285 19.48 -1.52 -15.66
CA VAL A 285 19.21 -2.05 -14.33
C VAL A 285 19.71 -3.49 -14.31
N GLN A 286 20.75 -3.76 -13.52
CA GLN A 286 21.18 -5.13 -13.30
C GLN A 286 20.07 -5.86 -12.55
N LYS A 287 19.41 -6.82 -13.21
CA LYS A 287 18.55 -7.76 -12.52
C LYS A 287 19.35 -8.34 -11.36
N PRO A 288 18.80 -8.35 -10.13
CA PRO A 288 19.45 -9.02 -9.02
C PRO A 288 19.81 -10.42 -9.49
N ARG A 289 21.11 -10.74 -9.49
CA ARG A 289 21.56 -12.08 -9.82
C ARG A 289 20.85 -12.99 -8.81
N PRO A 290 19.99 -13.92 -9.23
CA PRO A 290 19.30 -14.79 -8.28
C PRO A 290 20.38 -15.42 -7.43
N ALA A 291 20.27 -15.26 -6.10
CA ALA A 291 21.15 -15.92 -5.17
C ALA A 291 21.12 -17.40 -5.54
N GLN A 292 22.24 -17.93 -6.01
CA GLN A 292 22.36 -19.35 -6.31
C GLN A 292 22.25 -20.08 -4.99
N VAL A 293 21.02 -20.40 -4.58
CA VAL A 293 20.77 -21.43 -3.60
C VAL A 293 21.30 -22.70 -4.24
N ALA A 294 22.44 -23.15 -3.75
CA ALA A 294 23.09 -24.38 -4.17
C ALA A 294 22.19 -25.56 -3.77
N ASN A 295 21.16 -25.84 -4.58
CA ASN A 295 20.43 -27.09 -4.49
C ASN A 295 21.29 -28.18 -5.13
N ARG A 296 22.03 -28.85 -4.26
CA ARG A 296 22.69 -30.13 -4.48
C ARG A 296 21.68 -31.23 -4.09
N GLU A 297 21.60 -32.27 -4.93
CA GLU A 297 20.80 -33.51 -4.76
C GLU A 297 19.27 -33.34 -4.91
N LEU A 298 18.52 -34.16 -5.65
CA LEU A 298 18.73 -35.52 -6.15
C LEU A 298 18.34 -35.67 -7.63
N ALA A 299 19.21 -36.35 -8.37
CA ALA A 299 18.82 -37.07 -9.57
C ALA A 299 18.12 -38.36 -9.16
N LEU A 300 16.85 -38.53 -9.54
CA LEU A 300 16.18 -39.82 -9.57
C LEU A 300 15.33 -39.94 -10.85
N GLU A 301 15.85 -40.80 -11.74
CA GLU A 301 15.13 -41.81 -12.51
C GLU A 301 13.97 -41.40 -13.43
N SER A 302 14.36 -41.12 -14.66
CA SER A 302 13.58 -41.33 -15.88
C SER A 302 13.09 -42.79 -15.99
N THR A 303 11.77 -42.98 -16.10
CA THR A 303 11.15 -44.22 -16.61
C THR A 303 10.47 -43.97 -17.97
N PRO A 304 10.45 -44.96 -18.88
CA PRO A 304 9.97 -44.79 -20.24
C PRO A 304 8.45 -44.95 -20.38
N SER A 305 7.96 -44.21 -21.37
CA SER A 305 6.59 -44.15 -21.90
C SER A 305 6.08 -45.47 -22.48
N PRO A 306 4.79 -45.83 -22.28
CA PRO A 306 4.09 -46.75 -23.16
C PRO A 306 2.95 -46.08 -23.96
N ALA A 307 3.07 -46.25 -25.28
CA ALA A 307 2.06 -46.56 -26.29
C ALA A 307 0.62 -45.98 -26.20
N ALA A 308 0.32 -45.17 -27.21
CA ALA A 308 -0.84 -45.20 -28.10
C ALA A 308 -2.22 -45.66 -27.55
N GLN A 309 -3.16 -44.71 -27.49
CA GLN A 309 -4.59 -44.96 -27.47
C GLN A 309 -5.31 -44.25 -28.63
N PRO A 310 -6.45 -44.79 -29.10
CA PRO A 310 -7.03 -44.49 -30.41
C PRO A 310 -7.87 -43.22 -30.44
N ALA A 311 -8.02 -42.69 -31.65
CA ALA A 311 -8.87 -41.57 -32.01
C ALA A 311 -10.35 -41.84 -31.65
N HIS A 312 -10.84 -41.18 -30.60
CA HIS A 312 -12.27 -41.07 -30.34
C HIS A 312 -12.83 -39.79 -30.95
N ALA A 313 -13.97 -40.00 -31.63
CA ALA A 313 -14.72 -39.06 -32.42
C ALA A 313 -15.01 -37.73 -31.69
N GLU A 314 -14.84 -36.66 -32.46
CA GLU A 314 -15.15 -35.27 -32.18
C GLU A 314 -16.67 -35.10 -32.00
N ARG A 315 -17.18 -35.41 -30.80
CA ARG A 315 -18.49 -34.94 -30.36
C ARG A 315 -18.36 -33.48 -29.97
N ALA A 316 -19.10 -32.62 -30.66
CA ALA A 316 -19.22 -31.19 -30.36
C ALA A 316 -19.53 -31.00 -28.87
N ALA A 317 -18.57 -30.44 -28.14
CA ALA A 317 -18.71 -30.16 -26.72
C ALA A 317 -19.82 -29.10 -26.52
N PRO A 318 -20.72 -29.29 -25.54
CA PRO A 318 -21.70 -28.26 -25.18
C PRO A 318 -20.95 -26.97 -24.81
N ARG A 319 -21.47 -25.83 -25.26
CA ARG A 319 -20.92 -24.51 -24.89
C ARG A 319 -20.96 -24.40 -23.36
N PRO A 320 -19.84 -24.07 -22.69
CA PRO A 320 -19.85 -23.85 -21.25
C PRO A 320 -20.80 -22.70 -20.93
N LEU A 321 -21.65 -22.91 -19.91
CA LEU A 321 -22.53 -21.88 -19.39
C LEU A 321 -21.68 -20.79 -18.72
N PRO A 322 -22.02 -19.50 -18.90
CA PRO A 322 -21.19 -18.37 -18.44
C PRO A 322 -20.97 -18.31 -16.92
N GLU A 323 -21.80 -19.00 -16.12
CA GLU A 323 -21.71 -19.01 -14.65
C GLU A 323 -20.44 -19.68 -14.11
N PHE A 324 -19.83 -20.61 -14.85
CA PHE A 324 -18.58 -21.27 -14.42
C PHE A 324 -17.36 -20.34 -14.49
N GLU A 325 -17.38 -19.30 -15.33
CA GLU A 325 -16.27 -18.35 -15.43
C GLU A 325 -16.20 -17.42 -14.20
N GLU A 326 -17.35 -17.13 -13.57
CA GLU A 326 -17.42 -16.27 -12.39
C GLU A 326 -16.89 -16.97 -11.13
N PHE A 327 -17.16 -18.27 -10.97
CA PHE A 327 -16.66 -19.05 -9.83
C PHE A 327 -15.14 -19.20 -9.85
N ASP A 328 -14.56 -19.49 -11.02
CA ASP A 328 -13.10 -19.56 -11.21
C ASP A 328 -12.45 -18.19 -10.91
N ALA A 329 -13.09 -17.10 -11.33
CA ALA A 329 -12.63 -15.76 -11.02
C ALA A 329 -12.70 -15.45 -9.50
N LEU A 330 -13.73 -15.94 -8.81
CA LEU A 330 -13.89 -15.74 -7.37
C LEU A 330 -12.90 -16.56 -6.54
N GLN A 331 -12.70 -17.85 -6.87
CA GLN A 331 -11.69 -18.68 -6.20
C GLN A 331 -10.28 -18.10 -6.37
N LYS A 332 -9.96 -17.65 -7.60
CA LYS A 332 -8.70 -16.94 -7.85
C LYS A 332 -8.59 -15.70 -6.98
N ARG A 333 -9.66 -14.92 -6.84
CA ARG A 333 -9.68 -13.72 -5.99
C ARG A 333 -9.48 -14.04 -4.51
N VAL A 334 -10.06 -15.11 -3.99
CA VAL A 334 -9.84 -15.54 -2.60
C VAL A 334 -8.38 -15.91 -2.38
N HIS A 335 -7.80 -16.71 -3.29
CA HIS A 335 -6.39 -17.08 -3.22
C HIS A 335 -5.46 -15.85 -3.28
N ASP A 336 -5.73 -14.94 -4.22
CA ASP A 336 -5.01 -13.67 -4.34
C ASP A 336 -5.10 -12.86 -3.03
N LEU A 337 -6.29 -12.78 -2.40
CA LEU A 337 -6.47 -12.07 -1.12
C LEU A 337 -5.74 -12.74 0.05
N GLU A 338 -5.71 -14.07 0.12
CA GLU A 338 -4.96 -14.79 1.16
C GLU A 338 -3.45 -14.52 1.05
N GLN A 339 -2.92 -14.54 -0.16
CA GLN A 339 -1.52 -14.17 -0.40
C GLN A 339 -1.23 -12.72 0.01
N GLN A 340 -2.15 -11.79 -0.30
CA GLN A 340 -2.02 -10.40 0.09
C GLN A 340 -2.02 -10.22 1.61
N LEU A 341 -2.89 -10.94 2.32
CA LEU A 341 -2.93 -10.93 3.79
C LEU A 341 -1.64 -11.47 4.39
N GLU A 342 -1.05 -12.52 3.82
CA GLU A 342 0.21 -13.07 4.31
C GLU A 342 1.39 -12.10 4.10
N VAL A 343 1.45 -11.42 2.94
CA VAL A 343 2.44 -10.36 2.68
C VAL A 343 2.25 -9.20 3.65
N GLU A 344 1.01 -8.77 3.88
CA GLU A 344 0.69 -7.73 4.86
C GLU A 344 1.12 -8.13 6.28
N ARG A 345 0.84 -9.36 6.71
CA ARG A 345 1.28 -9.86 8.02
C ARG A 345 2.80 -9.80 8.16
N LYS A 346 3.56 -10.26 7.15
CA LYS A 346 5.04 -10.20 7.16
C LYS A 346 5.57 -8.76 7.20
N LEU A 347 4.95 -7.86 6.43
CA LEU A 347 5.31 -6.44 6.43
C LEU A 347 4.99 -5.78 7.76
N ARG A 348 3.85 -6.10 8.37
CA ARG A 348 3.49 -5.65 9.72
C ARG A 348 4.53 -6.13 10.72
N VAL A 349 4.86 -7.42 10.76
CA VAL A 349 5.92 -7.92 11.66
C VAL A 349 7.25 -7.17 11.46
N THR A 350 7.63 -6.88 10.21
CA THR A 350 8.88 -6.15 9.89
C THR A 350 8.85 -4.69 10.33
N ALA A 351 7.72 -4.01 10.19
CA ALA A 351 7.55 -2.59 10.50
C ALA A 351 7.24 -2.35 11.99
N GLU A 352 6.40 -3.19 12.57
CA GLU A 352 5.94 -3.14 13.96
C GLU A 352 7.01 -3.65 14.93
N GLY A 353 7.93 -4.49 14.46
CA GLY A 353 8.87 -5.23 15.31
C GLY A 353 8.17 -6.38 16.05
N THR A 354 8.96 -7.34 16.52
CA THR A 354 8.43 -8.46 17.32
C THR A 354 8.14 -8.00 18.75
N PRO A 355 6.97 -8.39 19.33
CA PRO A 355 6.73 -8.23 20.76
C PRO A 355 7.93 -8.73 21.57
N THR A 356 8.39 -7.92 22.52
CA THR A 356 9.57 -8.26 23.31
C THR A 356 9.13 -8.77 24.67
N GLU A 357 9.52 -10.00 24.98
CA GLU A 357 9.26 -10.61 26.28
C GLU A 357 10.08 -9.92 27.39
N ARG A 358 9.55 -9.95 28.61
CA ARG A 358 10.23 -9.41 29.78
C ARG A 358 11.47 -10.25 30.09
N PRO A 359 12.68 -9.66 30.20
CA PRO A 359 13.86 -10.41 30.60
C PRO A 359 13.70 -11.07 31.98
N GLU A 360 14.07 -12.35 32.10
CA GLU A 360 13.97 -13.11 33.36
C GLU A 360 14.75 -12.45 34.51
N ASN A 361 15.89 -11.84 34.18
CA ASN A 361 16.79 -11.17 35.12
C ASN A 361 16.58 -9.65 35.19
N LEU A 362 15.38 -9.15 34.84
CA LEU A 362 15.08 -7.73 34.91
C LEU A 362 15.20 -7.22 36.36
N PRO A 363 16.07 -6.22 36.66
CA PRO A 363 16.22 -5.71 38.01
C PRO A 363 14.89 -5.21 38.58
N ALA A 364 14.65 -5.47 39.88
CA ALA A 364 13.37 -5.14 40.53
C ALA A 364 12.97 -3.66 40.45
N ARG A 365 13.93 -2.74 40.27
CA ARG A 365 13.64 -1.31 40.04
C ARG A 365 12.83 -1.04 38.77
N PHE A 366 12.90 -1.92 37.77
CA PHE A 366 12.08 -1.82 36.55
C PHE A 366 10.73 -2.53 36.65
N ALA A 367 10.34 -3.01 37.84
CA ALA A 367 8.98 -3.49 38.04
C ALA A 367 7.98 -2.33 37.95
N GLU A 368 6.77 -2.61 37.47
CA GLU A 368 5.70 -1.63 37.24
C GLU A 368 5.50 -0.67 38.42
N GLU A 369 5.29 -1.21 39.62
CA GLU A 369 5.07 -0.44 40.85
C GLU A 369 6.26 0.47 41.21
N ARG A 370 7.49 -0.02 40.98
CA ARG A 370 8.71 0.75 41.27
C ARG A 370 8.89 1.89 40.28
N LEU A 371 8.69 1.63 38.98
CA LEU A 371 8.72 2.67 37.95
C LEU A 371 7.67 3.74 38.18
N ARG A 372 6.42 3.32 38.45
CA ARG A 372 5.31 4.23 38.75
C ARG A 372 5.62 5.10 39.97
N GLY A 373 6.09 4.49 41.07
CA GLY A 373 6.45 5.19 42.30
C GLY A 373 7.58 6.20 42.09
N ALA A 374 8.68 5.78 41.46
CA ALA A 374 9.83 6.65 41.23
C ALA A 374 9.48 7.88 40.38
N ILE A 375 8.70 7.70 39.31
CA ILE A 375 8.27 8.82 38.45
C ILE A 375 7.27 9.72 39.18
N ALA A 376 6.32 9.17 39.94
CA ALA A 376 5.36 9.95 40.72
C ALA A 376 6.04 10.81 41.79
N GLU A 377 7.00 10.24 42.52
CA GLU A 377 7.80 10.97 43.50
C GLU A 377 8.69 12.03 42.84
N GLY A 378 9.26 11.73 41.66
CA GLY A 378 10.00 12.70 40.86
C GLY A 378 9.15 13.90 40.45
N PHE A 379 7.93 13.67 39.96
CA PHE A 379 6.99 14.75 39.65
C PHE A 379 6.62 15.57 40.88
N LYS A 380 6.36 14.90 42.01
CA LYS A 380 6.06 15.57 43.29
C LYS A 380 7.22 16.45 43.75
N ALA A 381 8.47 15.99 43.60
CA ALA A 381 9.67 16.75 43.98
C ALA A 381 9.85 18.04 43.16
N LEU A 382 9.36 18.07 41.91
CA LEU A 382 9.39 19.27 41.05
C LEU A 382 8.15 20.17 41.21
N GLY A 383 7.21 19.80 42.08
CA GLY A 383 5.95 20.53 42.24
C GLY A 383 5.01 20.43 41.04
N TRP A 384 5.18 19.41 40.18
CA TRP A 384 4.32 19.21 39.02
C TRP A 384 3.07 18.42 39.41
N LYS A 385 1.91 18.89 38.97
CA LYS A 385 0.61 18.26 39.22
C LYS A 385 0.29 17.12 38.23
N ASN A 386 1.31 16.52 37.63
CA ASN A 386 1.10 15.56 36.55
C ASN A 386 0.69 14.21 37.14
N GLN A 387 -0.45 13.72 36.66
CA GLN A 387 -1.01 12.43 37.07
C GLN A 387 -0.52 11.38 36.09
N ILE A 388 0.27 10.43 36.59
CA ILE A 388 0.49 9.18 35.88
C ILE A 388 -0.87 8.50 35.76
N THR A 389 -1.37 8.34 34.54
CA THR A 389 -2.69 7.77 34.27
C THR A 389 -2.64 6.25 34.26
N SER A 390 -1.59 5.68 33.66
CA SER A 390 -1.44 4.23 33.53
C SER A 390 0.02 3.86 33.29
N VAL A 391 0.37 2.61 33.61
CA VAL A 391 1.62 1.98 33.18
C VAL A 391 1.28 0.74 32.37
N ASP A 392 1.83 0.64 31.15
CA ASP A 392 1.61 -0.50 30.27
C ASP A 392 2.86 -1.37 30.22
N CYS A 393 2.80 -2.47 30.97
CA CYS A 393 3.83 -3.51 31.04
C CYS A 393 3.41 -4.80 30.30
N THR A 394 2.40 -4.74 29.41
CA THR A 394 2.00 -5.93 28.61
C THR A 394 3.14 -6.44 27.73
N GLU A 395 4.02 -5.53 27.28
CA GLU A 395 5.25 -5.83 26.57
C GLU A 395 6.42 -5.03 27.16
N TYR A 396 7.63 -5.57 27.05
CA TYR A 396 8.84 -4.90 27.49
C TYR A 396 9.41 -3.97 26.40
N PRO A 397 9.94 -2.77 26.74
CA PRO A 397 9.93 -2.16 28.07
C PRO A 397 8.55 -1.61 28.46
N CYS A 398 8.32 -1.48 29.77
CA CYS A 398 7.10 -0.83 30.28
C CYS A 398 7.04 0.64 29.85
N ILE A 399 5.84 1.11 29.52
CA ILE A 399 5.59 2.51 29.16
C ILE A 399 4.74 3.17 30.23
N VAL A 400 5.23 4.25 30.81
CA VAL A 400 4.52 5.05 31.83
C VAL A 400 3.85 6.23 31.14
N TYR A 401 2.53 6.27 31.19
CA TYR A 401 1.71 7.32 30.58
C TYR A 401 1.18 8.29 31.62
N GLY A 402 1.01 9.55 31.20
CA GLY A 402 0.35 10.54 32.04
C GLY A 402 -0.03 11.79 31.29
N GLU A 403 -0.62 12.71 32.04
CA GLU A 403 -1.07 14.01 31.56
C GLU A 403 -0.04 15.10 31.88
N GLY A 404 0.21 15.98 30.91
CA GLY A 404 1.10 17.11 31.03
C GLY A 404 2.04 17.29 29.84
N SER A 405 2.75 18.43 29.85
CA SER A 405 3.84 18.70 28.92
C SER A 405 5.13 18.08 29.45
N LEU A 406 5.67 17.08 28.78
CA LEU A 406 6.99 16.55 29.06
C LEU A 406 7.89 16.80 27.85
N ARG A 407 8.52 17.98 27.80
CA ARG A 407 9.56 18.27 26.80
C ARG A 407 10.91 17.85 27.35
N ARG A 408 11.93 17.96 26.50
CA ARG A 408 13.30 17.56 26.83
C ARG A 408 13.83 18.21 28.11
N LYS A 409 13.55 19.50 28.33
CA LYS A 409 14.01 20.22 29.54
C LYS A 409 13.32 19.70 30.80
N GLU A 410 12.01 19.46 30.75
CA GLU A 410 11.27 18.84 31.84
C GLU A 410 11.82 17.43 32.14
N TRP A 411 12.11 16.65 31.11
CA TRP A 411 12.72 15.34 31.29
C TRP A 411 14.11 15.39 31.98
N GLU A 412 14.98 16.32 31.58
CA GLU A 412 16.29 16.54 32.20
C GLU A 412 16.16 16.95 33.69
N GLN A 413 15.15 17.75 34.05
CA GLN A 413 14.86 18.09 35.44
C GLN A 413 14.33 16.89 36.23
N LEU A 414 13.41 16.11 35.64
CA LEU A 414 12.81 14.93 36.25
C LEU A 414 13.87 13.87 36.58
N THR A 415 14.74 13.55 35.63
CA THR A 415 15.85 12.59 35.82
C THR A 415 16.92 13.07 36.81
N SER A 416 16.95 14.37 37.13
CA SER A 416 17.84 14.93 38.15
C SER A 416 17.29 14.82 39.57
N THR A 417 16.03 14.42 39.75
CA THR A 417 15.42 14.24 41.08
C THR A 417 15.99 13.02 41.80
N GLY A 418 15.95 13.02 43.14
CA GLY A 418 16.42 11.92 43.98
C GLY A 418 15.81 10.55 43.63
N PRO A 419 14.48 10.42 43.47
CA PRO A 419 13.82 9.15 43.14
C PRO A 419 14.30 8.51 41.82
N LEU A 420 14.72 9.33 40.85
CA LEU A 420 15.18 8.84 39.55
C LEU A 420 16.70 8.66 39.43
N GLN A 421 17.47 8.98 40.48
CA GLN A 421 18.93 8.76 40.48
C GLN A 421 19.31 7.29 40.28
N GLU A 422 18.48 6.34 40.73
CA GLU A 422 18.77 4.90 40.56
C GLU A 422 18.72 4.43 39.10
N TYR A 423 18.11 5.21 38.20
CA TYR A 423 18.05 4.96 36.76
C TYR A 423 19.12 5.76 35.99
N LYS A 424 20.01 6.47 36.69
CA LYS A 424 21.06 7.25 36.05
C LYS A 424 22.02 6.30 35.31
N GLY A 425 22.07 6.46 33.99
CA GLY A 425 22.88 5.63 33.11
C GLY A 425 22.12 4.50 32.42
N ASP A 426 20.84 4.34 32.72
CA ASP A 426 19.92 3.45 32.00
C ASP A 426 19.43 4.10 30.68
N ALA A 427 18.97 3.26 29.75
CA ALA A 427 18.38 3.73 28.52
C ALA A 427 16.97 4.25 28.79
N HIS A 428 16.64 5.38 28.18
CA HIS A 428 15.37 6.05 28.42
C HIS A 428 14.85 6.77 27.19
N TRP A 429 13.53 6.85 27.09
CA TRP A 429 12.84 7.63 26.07
C TRP A 429 11.68 8.36 26.71
N ALA A 430 11.48 9.60 26.31
CA ALA A 430 10.35 10.41 26.74
C ALA A 430 9.79 11.14 25.52
N TRP A 431 8.47 11.17 25.41
CA TRP A 431 7.77 11.90 24.36
C TRP A 431 6.49 12.53 24.89
N GLY A 432 6.06 13.62 24.25
CA GLY A 432 4.77 14.25 24.49
C GLY A 432 3.92 14.26 23.22
N TRP A 433 2.60 14.26 23.37
CA TRP A 433 1.66 14.46 22.28
C TRP A 433 0.44 15.24 22.76
N ASN A 434 -0.35 15.77 21.82
CA ASN A 434 -1.64 16.39 22.11
C ASN A 434 -2.76 15.40 21.76
N ASP A 435 -3.77 15.32 22.60
CA ASP A 435 -4.96 14.50 22.43
C ASP A 435 -6.20 15.30 22.81
N GLY A 436 -7.06 15.63 21.83
CA GLY A 436 -8.23 16.48 22.10
C GLY A 436 -7.92 17.87 22.69
N GLY A 437 -6.69 18.38 22.53
CA GLY A 437 -6.22 19.62 23.18
C GLY A 437 -5.56 19.41 24.53
N GLU A 438 -5.66 18.21 25.12
CA GLU A 438 -4.93 17.82 26.33
C GLU A 438 -3.51 17.37 25.98
N LYS A 439 -2.54 17.75 26.81
CA LYS A 439 -1.16 17.30 26.65
C LYS A 439 -0.98 15.99 27.38
N LYS A 440 -0.43 14.99 26.70
CA LYS A 440 -0.10 13.67 27.25
C LYS A 440 1.38 13.39 27.05
N PHE A 441 1.93 12.51 27.88
CA PHE A 441 3.31 12.06 27.77
C PHE A 441 3.45 10.56 27.97
N GLY A 442 4.57 10.04 27.50
CA GLY A 442 5.01 8.66 27.69
C GLY A 442 6.49 8.65 28.08
N ILE A 443 6.83 7.82 29.05
CA ILE A 443 8.20 7.62 29.55
C ILE A 443 8.52 6.12 29.52
N VAL A 444 9.71 5.79 29.06
CA VAL A 444 10.31 4.46 29.10
C VAL A 444 11.64 4.54 29.82
N LEU A 445 11.86 3.60 30.75
CA LEU A 445 13.12 3.38 31.45
C LEU A 445 13.49 1.90 31.33
N GLN A 446 14.70 1.59 30.88
CA GLN A 446 15.18 0.21 30.76
C GLN A 446 16.68 0.08 31.03
N PRO A 447 17.19 -1.06 31.54
CA PRO A 447 18.62 -1.26 31.78
C PRO A 447 19.42 -1.03 30.50
N LYS A 448 20.55 -0.31 30.61
CA LYS A 448 21.46 -0.07 29.47
C LYS A 448 21.98 -1.36 28.82
N ALA A 449 22.16 -2.41 29.63
CA ALA A 449 22.70 -3.70 29.20
C ALA A 449 21.68 -4.64 28.55
N SER A 450 20.42 -4.22 28.38
CA SER A 450 19.32 -5.11 27.96
C SER A 450 19.44 -5.68 26.54
N GLY A 451 20.51 -5.40 25.79
CA GLY A 451 20.65 -5.89 24.41
C GLY A 451 19.47 -5.46 23.52
N ALA A 452 18.67 -4.51 24.00
CA ALA A 452 17.50 -3.95 23.36
C ALA A 452 17.98 -3.21 22.11
N GLY A 453 18.23 -3.99 21.07
CA GLY A 453 18.74 -3.54 19.81
C GLY A 453 17.70 -2.72 19.06
N THR A 454 17.95 -2.57 17.76
CA THR A 454 17.03 -1.92 16.82
C THR A 454 15.60 -2.43 16.91
N GLU A 455 15.37 -3.70 17.29
CA GLU A 455 14.04 -4.30 17.39
C GLU A 455 13.19 -3.79 18.56
N ALA A 456 13.74 -3.72 19.78
CA ALA A 456 13.00 -3.17 20.92
C ALA A 456 12.60 -1.69 20.68
N GLN A 457 13.48 -0.93 20.01
CA GLN A 457 13.17 0.43 19.60
C GLN A 457 12.06 0.50 18.54
N LYS A 458 12.09 -0.38 17.52
CA LYS A 458 11.02 -0.46 16.52
C LYS A 458 9.69 -0.78 17.18
N ARG A 459 9.66 -1.78 18.07
CA ARG A 459 8.45 -2.18 18.80
C ARG A 459 7.93 -1.06 19.69
N LEU A 460 8.82 -0.35 20.38
CA LEU A 460 8.46 0.82 21.15
C LEU A 460 7.83 1.90 20.24
N ASN A 461 8.48 2.25 19.13
CA ASN A 461 7.96 3.25 18.19
C ASN A 461 6.56 2.88 17.67
N TYR A 462 6.33 1.61 17.37
CA TYR A 462 5.03 1.10 16.96
C TYR A 462 3.96 1.24 18.06
N ARG A 463 4.27 0.85 19.31
CA ARG A 463 3.34 1.03 20.44
C ARG A 463 3.01 2.51 20.68
N VAL A 464 4.00 3.39 20.53
CA VAL A 464 3.77 4.85 20.60
C VAL A 464 2.85 5.34 19.47
N GLN A 465 2.99 4.77 18.27
CA GLN A 465 2.14 5.09 17.12
C GLN A 465 0.68 4.68 17.39
N LEU A 466 0.44 3.42 17.79
CA LEU A 466 -0.91 2.92 18.11
C LEU A 466 -1.62 3.79 19.16
N MET A 467 -0.88 4.20 20.20
CA MET A 467 -1.41 5.08 21.24
C MET A 467 -1.82 6.46 20.72
N LYS A 468 -1.11 6.99 19.71
CA LYS A 468 -1.48 8.27 19.09
C LYS A 468 -2.70 8.14 18.17
N GLU A 469 -2.92 6.95 17.63
CA GLU A 469 -3.98 6.62 16.67
C GLU A 469 -5.28 6.14 17.33
N ALA A 470 -5.25 5.64 18.56
CA ALA A 470 -6.44 5.18 19.31
C ALA A 470 -7.38 6.33 19.78
N LYS A 471 -7.46 7.41 19.00
CA LYS A 471 -8.30 8.59 19.18
C LYS A 471 -9.42 8.59 18.15
#